data_AF-A0ABD5TJF5-F1
#
_entry.id   AF-A0ABD5TJF5-F1
#
_cell.length_a   1.000
_cell.length_b   1.000
_cell.length_c   1.000
_cell.angle_alpha   90.00
_cell.angle_beta   90.00
_cell.angle_gamma   90.00
#
_symmetry.space_group_name_H-M   'P 1'
#
loop_
_entity.id
_entity.type
_entity.pdbx_description
1 polymer ?
#
loop_
_entity_poly.entity_id
_entity_poly.type
_entity_poly.pdbx_seq_one_letter_code
_entity_poly.pdbx_strand_id
1 'polypeptide(L)'
;MIRALRQAIRDAASTALAVAVVAGLMFAVVGVWPPMVAVESGSMEPHMERGDLVVVAEPTRFGGDGAVGGVRAAHETPTGDRTFGARGDVIVFTSPTLQGTPIIHRAHFHVERGENWYDEANPAYLPPGVDSCAELTDCPAPRAGFITKGDANAQYDQVNGNAPIVTTDRIRSEAHVKIPLLGHIRLLLTGA
;
A
#
# COMPACT_ATOMS: atom_id res chain seq x y z
N MET A 1 37.93 34.39 -11.25
CA MET A 1 36.49 34.29 -10.87
C MET A 1 35.64 33.58 -11.93
N ILE A 2 35.62 33.98 -13.21
CA ILE A 2 34.76 33.37 -14.26
C ILE A 2 35.02 31.86 -14.47
N ARG A 3 36.28 31.40 -14.44
CA ARG A 3 36.62 29.97 -14.58
C ARG A 3 36.09 29.12 -13.41
N ALA A 4 36.22 29.60 -12.18
CA ALA A 4 35.73 28.92 -10.99
C ALA A 4 34.19 28.82 -10.99
N LEU A 5 33.49 29.89 -11.40
CA LEU A 5 32.04 29.87 -11.53
C LEU A 5 31.57 28.88 -12.61
N ARG A 6 32.22 28.85 -13.77
CA ARG A 6 31.90 27.87 -14.84
C ARG A 6 32.13 26.42 -14.39
N GLN A 7 33.18 26.18 -13.62
CA GLN A 7 33.48 24.86 -13.07
C GLN A 7 32.38 24.44 -12.07
N ALA A 8 32.04 25.31 -11.12
CA ALA A 8 30.97 25.04 -10.16
C ALA A 8 29.63 24.76 -10.84
N ILE A 9 29.28 25.50 -11.90
CA ILE A 9 28.05 25.25 -12.68
C ILE A 9 28.11 23.89 -13.39
N ARG A 10 29.24 23.53 -13.98
CA ARG A 10 29.41 22.22 -14.64
C ARG A 10 29.31 21.07 -13.64
N ASP A 11 29.93 21.21 -12.48
CA ASP A 11 29.91 20.19 -11.43
C ASP A 11 28.50 20.04 -10.85
N ALA A 12 27.79 21.15 -10.62
CA ALA A 12 26.39 21.15 -10.23
C ALA A 12 25.49 20.51 -11.30
N ALA A 13 25.68 20.87 -12.58
CA ALA A 13 24.88 20.34 -13.69
C ALA A 13 25.12 18.83 -13.90
N SER A 14 26.37 18.37 -13.83
CA SER A 14 26.70 16.95 -13.94
C SER A 14 26.16 16.14 -12.76
N THR A 15 26.23 16.69 -11.54
CA THR A 15 25.62 16.07 -10.35
C THR A 15 24.11 15.99 -10.49
N ALA A 16 23.46 17.08 -10.88
CA ALA A 16 22.01 17.13 -11.10
C ALA A 16 21.58 16.14 -12.19
N LEU A 17 22.34 16.04 -13.29
CA LEU A 17 22.09 15.07 -14.35
C LEU A 17 22.24 13.63 -13.84
N ALA A 18 23.29 13.33 -13.08
CA ALA A 18 23.48 12.01 -12.50
C ALA A 18 22.31 11.61 -11.57
N VAL A 19 21.88 12.53 -10.70
CA VAL A 19 20.71 12.33 -9.82
C VAL A 19 19.43 12.12 -10.65
N ALA A 20 19.21 12.94 -11.68
CA ALA A 20 18.04 12.81 -12.55
C ALA A 20 18.03 11.49 -13.32
N VAL A 21 19.19 11.01 -13.77
CA VAL A 21 19.32 9.69 -14.42
C VAL A 21 18.99 8.58 -13.43
N VAL A 22 19.53 8.60 -12.21
CA VAL A 22 19.23 7.58 -11.21
C VAL A 22 17.75 7.60 -10.82
N ALA A 23 17.18 8.78 -10.57
CA ALA A 23 15.75 8.95 -10.27
C ALA A 23 14.86 8.47 -11.42
N GLY A 24 15.22 8.82 -12.66
CA GLY A 24 14.51 8.40 -13.87
C GLY A 24 14.58 6.89 -14.08
N LEU A 25 15.73 6.26 -13.87
CA LEU A 25 15.89 4.80 -13.94
C LEU A 25 15.04 4.10 -12.88
N MET A 26 15.06 4.60 -11.64
CA MET A 26 14.25 4.05 -10.56
C MET A 26 12.76 4.17 -10.87
N PHE A 27 12.30 5.34 -11.33
CA PHE A 27 10.92 5.54 -11.77
C PHE A 27 10.54 4.63 -12.95
N ALA A 28 11.44 4.44 -13.92
CA ALA A 28 11.19 3.55 -15.04
C ALA A 28 11.00 2.08 -14.60
N VAL A 29 11.71 1.66 -13.55
CA VAL A 29 11.59 0.31 -12.97
C VAL A 29 10.31 0.18 -12.15
N VAL A 30 10.06 1.07 -11.18
CA VAL A 30 8.95 0.92 -10.22
C VAL A 30 7.63 1.55 -10.65
N GLY A 31 7.62 2.46 -11.62
CA GLY A 31 6.41 3.13 -12.12
C GLY A 31 5.80 4.19 -11.21
N VAL A 32 6.29 4.35 -9.97
CA VAL A 32 5.74 5.31 -8.99
C VAL A 32 6.82 6.21 -8.40
N TRP A 33 6.41 7.43 -8.04
CA TRP A 33 7.22 8.36 -7.27
C TRP A 33 6.41 8.93 -6.10
N PRO A 34 6.95 8.94 -4.86
CA PRO A 34 8.24 8.37 -4.46
C PRO A 34 8.24 6.82 -4.51
N PRO A 35 9.39 6.19 -4.77
CA PRO A 35 9.52 4.72 -4.88
C PRO A 35 9.50 4.00 -3.52
N MET A 36 9.44 4.78 -2.42
CA MET A 36 9.61 4.28 -1.07
C MET A 36 8.74 5.07 -0.09
N VAL A 37 8.16 4.34 0.86
CA VAL A 37 7.34 4.88 1.96
C VAL A 37 7.89 4.41 3.30
N ALA A 38 7.76 5.24 4.34
CA ALA A 38 8.13 4.84 5.70
C ALA A 38 6.87 4.40 6.46
N VAL A 39 6.99 3.35 7.27
CA VAL A 39 5.90 2.84 8.09
C VAL A 39 5.79 3.68 9.36
N GLU A 40 4.65 4.34 9.53
CA GLU A 40 4.40 5.30 10.62
C GLU A 40 3.67 4.67 11.83
N SER A 41 2.94 3.57 11.62
CA SER A 41 2.10 2.94 12.64
C SER A 41 2.36 1.43 12.75
N GLY A 42 1.93 0.82 13.86
CA GLY A 42 2.01 -0.62 14.09
C GLY A 42 0.86 -1.44 13.49
N SER A 43 0.04 -0.87 12.58
CA SER A 43 -1.14 -1.58 12.04
C SER A 43 -0.78 -2.80 11.18
N MET A 44 0.48 -2.87 10.71
CA MET A 44 1.01 -3.95 9.88
C MET A 44 1.91 -4.92 10.64
N GLU A 45 2.03 -4.79 11.97
CA GLU A 45 2.80 -5.74 12.78
C GLU A 45 2.16 -7.15 12.74
N PRO A 46 2.96 -8.23 12.80
CA PRO A 46 4.42 -8.27 12.86
C PRO A 46 5.11 -8.21 11.48
N HIS A 47 4.35 -8.09 10.39
CA HIS A 47 4.88 -8.22 9.03
C HIS A 47 5.61 -6.96 8.56
N MET A 48 5.22 -5.79 9.04
CA MET A 48 5.97 -4.53 8.94
C MET A 48 5.92 -3.78 10.27
N GLU A 49 7.06 -3.27 10.69
CA GLU A 49 7.20 -2.54 11.96
C GLU A 49 7.31 -1.04 11.72
N ARG A 50 6.93 -0.24 12.71
CA ARG A 50 7.14 1.21 12.67
C ARG A 50 8.62 1.51 12.47
N GLY A 51 8.93 2.35 11.47
CA GLY A 51 10.30 2.68 11.11
C GLY A 51 10.90 1.78 10.03
N ASP A 52 10.17 0.80 9.50
CA ASP A 52 10.55 0.13 8.26
C ASP A 52 10.46 1.11 7.08
N LEU A 53 11.40 1.02 6.15
CA LEU A 53 11.31 1.65 4.83
C LEU A 53 10.85 0.59 3.82
N VAL A 54 9.77 0.88 3.10
CA VAL A 54 9.15 -0.06 2.17
C VAL A 54 9.32 0.45 0.75
N VAL A 55 9.92 -0.37 -0.11
CA VAL A 55 9.97 -0.13 -1.56
C VAL A 55 8.63 -0.52 -2.17
N VAL A 56 8.08 0.41 -2.96
CA VAL A 56 6.77 0.28 -3.57
C VAL A 56 6.85 0.42 -5.09
N ALA A 57 5.94 -0.22 -5.79
CA ALA A 57 5.81 -0.14 -7.24
C ALA A 57 4.36 0.07 -7.68
N GLU A 58 4.15 0.50 -8.92
CA GLU A 58 2.83 0.53 -9.54
C GLU A 58 2.27 -0.91 -9.57
N PRO A 59 1.01 -1.16 -9.16
CA PRO A 59 0.51 -2.52 -8.93
C PRO A 59 0.65 -3.47 -10.13
N THR A 60 0.54 -2.93 -11.34
CA THR A 60 0.65 -3.74 -12.57
C THR A 60 2.09 -4.04 -13.00
N ARG A 61 3.11 -3.53 -12.29
CA ARG A 61 4.53 -3.70 -12.65
C ARG A 61 5.04 -5.10 -12.45
N PHE A 62 4.63 -5.70 -11.34
CA PHE A 62 5.11 -7.02 -10.89
C PHE A 62 3.96 -7.97 -10.56
N GLY A 63 2.72 -7.61 -10.89
CA GLY A 63 1.53 -8.41 -10.63
C GLY A 63 1.61 -9.81 -11.25
N GLY A 64 1.23 -10.81 -10.46
CA GLY A 64 1.18 -12.21 -10.90
C GLY A 64 -0.16 -12.59 -11.55
N ASP A 65 -0.24 -13.81 -12.08
CA ASP A 65 -1.47 -14.35 -12.64
C ASP A 65 -2.61 -14.33 -11.61
N GLY A 66 -3.82 -14.00 -12.08
CA GLY A 66 -5.02 -13.90 -11.24
C GLY A 66 -5.17 -12.60 -10.46
N ALA A 67 -4.29 -11.62 -10.65
CA ALA A 67 -4.39 -10.32 -9.99
C ALA A 67 -5.49 -9.42 -10.60
N VAL A 68 -6.32 -8.81 -9.76
CA VAL A 68 -7.30 -7.80 -10.20
C VAL A 68 -6.67 -6.42 -10.09
N GLY A 69 -6.56 -5.70 -11.21
CA GLY A 69 -5.90 -4.38 -11.24
C GLY A 69 -4.41 -4.43 -10.81
N GLY A 70 -3.75 -5.58 -10.97
CA GLY A 70 -2.37 -5.81 -10.53
C GLY A 70 -2.22 -6.28 -9.08
N VAL A 71 -3.30 -6.33 -8.29
CA VAL A 71 -3.27 -6.72 -6.89
C VAL A 71 -3.85 -8.13 -6.70
N ARG A 72 -3.14 -8.98 -5.96
CA ARG A 72 -3.59 -10.32 -5.55
C ARG A 72 -4.13 -10.30 -4.14
N ALA A 73 -5.36 -10.76 -3.97
CA ALA A 73 -5.97 -10.79 -2.66
C ALA A 73 -5.59 -12.07 -1.88
N ALA A 74 -5.59 -11.99 -0.55
CA ALA A 74 -5.15 -13.09 0.32
C ALA A 74 -5.99 -14.38 0.18
N HIS A 75 -7.29 -14.26 -0.10
CA HIS A 75 -8.19 -15.40 -0.26
C HIS A 75 -7.93 -16.16 -1.57
N GLU A 76 -7.57 -15.44 -2.63
CA GLU A 76 -7.26 -15.98 -3.97
C GLU A 76 -5.80 -16.47 -4.08
N THR A 77 -4.95 -16.04 -3.14
CA THR A 77 -3.52 -16.38 -3.14
C THR A 77 -3.29 -17.83 -2.64
N PRO A 78 -2.55 -18.68 -3.39
CA PRO A 78 -2.14 -20.01 -2.94
C PRO A 78 -1.35 -19.97 -1.64
N THR A 79 -1.41 -21.02 -0.83
CA THR A 79 -0.76 -21.08 0.50
C THR A 79 0.76 -20.96 0.48
N GLY A 80 1.40 -21.27 -0.65
CA GLY A 80 2.85 -21.15 -0.85
C GLY A 80 3.31 -19.72 -1.17
N ASP A 81 2.41 -18.87 -1.67
CA ASP A 81 2.75 -17.51 -2.12
C ASP A 81 2.53 -16.53 -0.96
N ARG A 82 3.61 -15.85 -0.54
CA ARG A 82 3.58 -14.96 0.62
C ARG A 82 4.34 -13.67 0.35
N THR A 83 3.71 -12.54 0.68
CA THR A 83 4.30 -11.20 0.72
C THR A 83 4.38 -10.76 2.18
N PHE A 84 5.59 -10.36 2.60
CA PHE A 84 5.90 -10.01 4.00
C PHE A 84 5.54 -11.10 5.02
N GLY A 85 5.57 -12.37 4.61
CA GLY A 85 5.28 -13.49 5.50
C GLY A 85 3.81 -13.85 5.63
N ALA A 86 2.88 -13.25 4.89
CA ALA A 86 1.47 -13.69 4.79
C ALA A 86 0.95 -13.64 3.34
N ARG A 87 -0.23 -14.23 3.09
CA ARG A 87 -0.84 -14.29 1.76
C ARG A 87 -1.44 -12.95 1.35
N GLY A 88 -1.49 -12.65 0.07
CA GLY A 88 -2.14 -11.45 -0.49
C GLY A 88 -1.29 -10.20 -0.36
N ASP A 89 -1.37 -9.33 -1.34
CA ASP A 89 -0.46 -8.20 -1.48
C ASP A 89 -0.75 -7.10 -0.46
N VAL A 90 0.28 -6.33 -0.14
CA VAL A 90 0.17 -5.15 0.71
C VAL A 90 0.17 -3.92 -0.18
N ILE A 91 -0.90 -3.14 -0.10
CA ILE A 91 -1.13 -2.01 -0.99
C ILE A 91 -1.15 -0.70 -0.21
N VAL A 92 -0.65 0.35 -0.86
CA VAL A 92 -0.75 1.73 -0.41
C VAL A 92 -1.90 2.40 -1.14
N PHE A 93 -2.87 2.93 -0.41
CA PHE A 93 -4.06 3.55 -1.00
C PHE A 93 -4.52 4.79 -0.26
N THR A 94 -5.39 5.57 -0.91
CA THR A 94 -5.98 6.78 -0.31
C THR A 94 -7.43 6.55 0.10
N SER A 95 -7.76 6.95 1.32
CA SER A 95 -9.12 6.88 1.87
C SER A 95 -9.79 8.26 1.90
N PRO A 96 -11.10 8.38 1.62
CA PRO A 96 -11.81 9.64 1.80
C PRO A 96 -12.04 9.98 3.29
N THR A 97 -11.95 8.99 4.18
CA THR A 97 -12.11 9.19 5.64
C THR A 97 -10.83 9.73 6.28
N LEU A 98 -9.67 9.38 5.73
CA LEU A 98 -8.34 9.84 6.15
C LEU A 98 -7.67 10.65 5.03
N GLN A 99 -8.19 11.86 4.76
CA GLN A 99 -7.68 12.69 3.66
C GLN A 99 -6.21 13.07 3.87
N GLY A 100 -5.41 12.88 2.81
CA GLY A 100 -3.98 13.23 2.81
C GLY A 100 -3.07 12.21 3.49
N THR A 101 -3.62 11.24 4.24
CA THR A 101 -2.85 10.18 4.89
C THR A 101 -2.99 8.88 4.10
N PRO A 102 -1.94 8.42 3.39
CA PRO A 102 -1.98 7.13 2.73
C PRO A 102 -2.05 6.00 3.77
N ILE A 103 -2.79 4.94 3.45
CA ILE A 103 -2.93 3.75 4.28
C ILE A 103 -2.18 2.61 3.58
N ILE A 104 -1.36 1.87 4.31
CA ILE A 104 -0.67 0.68 3.83
C ILE A 104 -1.23 -0.54 4.53
N HIS A 105 -2.06 -1.33 3.85
CA HIS A 105 -2.71 -2.52 4.43
C HIS A 105 -2.81 -3.65 3.41
N ARG A 106 -3.12 -4.86 3.89
CA ARG A 106 -3.20 -6.06 3.07
C ARG A 106 -4.55 -6.18 2.37
N ALA A 107 -4.52 -6.56 1.09
CA ALA A 107 -5.71 -6.92 0.34
C ALA A 107 -6.16 -8.33 0.73
N HIS A 108 -7.35 -8.46 1.31
CA HIS A 108 -7.87 -9.76 1.76
C HIS A 108 -8.66 -10.48 0.67
N PHE A 109 -9.61 -9.79 0.04
CA PHE A 109 -10.38 -10.31 -1.09
C PHE A 109 -10.91 -9.14 -1.94
N HIS A 110 -11.19 -9.44 -3.22
CA HIS A 110 -11.84 -8.52 -4.15
C HIS A 110 -13.36 -8.78 -4.15
N VAL A 111 -14.15 -7.73 -4.34
CA VAL A 111 -15.61 -7.80 -4.47
C VAL A 111 -16.08 -7.00 -5.67
N GLU A 112 -17.14 -7.46 -6.30
CA GLU A 112 -17.84 -6.76 -7.38
C GLU A 112 -19.02 -5.93 -6.85
N ARG A 113 -19.49 -4.97 -7.66
CA ARG A 113 -20.65 -4.17 -7.29
C ARG A 113 -21.88 -5.06 -7.11
N GLY A 114 -22.54 -4.92 -5.96
CA GLY A 114 -23.76 -5.62 -5.60
C GLY A 114 -23.51 -6.92 -4.85
N GLU A 115 -22.25 -7.32 -4.65
CA GLU A 115 -21.95 -8.55 -3.92
C GLU A 115 -22.19 -8.40 -2.43
N ASN A 116 -22.69 -9.48 -1.84
CA ASN A 116 -22.71 -9.67 -0.40
C ASN A 116 -21.28 -10.04 0.05
N TRP A 117 -20.51 -9.05 0.49
CA TRP A 117 -19.15 -9.29 0.94
C TRP A 117 -19.07 -9.88 2.36
N TYR A 118 -20.18 -9.93 3.11
CA TYR A 118 -20.25 -10.64 4.39
C TYR A 118 -19.94 -12.13 4.23
N ASP A 119 -20.45 -12.75 3.15
CA ASP A 119 -20.31 -14.20 2.92
C ASP A 119 -18.86 -14.63 2.67
N GLU A 120 -18.05 -13.72 2.12
CA GLU A 120 -16.62 -13.93 1.87
C GLU A 120 -15.75 -13.49 3.06
N ALA A 121 -16.26 -12.63 3.94
CA ALA A 121 -15.51 -12.08 5.05
C ALA A 121 -15.10 -13.14 6.08
N ASN A 122 -13.92 -12.99 6.66
CA ASN A 122 -13.53 -13.77 7.83
C ASN A 122 -14.32 -13.26 9.05
N PRO A 123 -15.15 -14.10 9.71
CA PRO A 123 -15.96 -13.67 10.86
C PRO A 123 -15.13 -13.13 12.02
N ALA A 124 -13.88 -13.55 12.17
CA ALA A 124 -12.97 -13.06 13.20
C ALA A 124 -12.57 -11.58 13.01
N TYR A 125 -12.78 -11.02 11.82
CA TYR A 125 -12.46 -9.63 11.48
C TYR A 125 -13.71 -8.73 11.36
N LEU A 126 -14.88 -9.26 11.75
CA LEU A 126 -16.14 -8.53 11.83
C LEU A 126 -16.44 -8.12 13.28
N PRO A 127 -17.32 -7.13 13.51
CA PRO A 127 -17.78 -6.81 14.86
C PRO A 127 -18.55 -7.97 15.51
N PRO A 128 -18.45 -8.15 16.83
CA PRO A 128 -19.26 -9.13 17.54
C PRO A 128 -20.75 -8.89 17.31
N GLY A 129 -21.49 -9.96 17.01
CA GLY A 129 -22.94 -9.91 16.83
C GLY A 129 -23.41 -9.60 15.41
N VAL A 130 -22.51 -9.28 14.48
CA VAL A 130 -22.87 -9.09 13.07
C VAL A 130 -23.12 -10.44 12.40
N ASP A 131 -24.36 -10.65 11.95
CA ASP A 131 -24.80 -11.92 11.35
C ASP A 131 -25.19 -11.81 9.86
N SER A 132 -25.16 -10.61 9.29
CA SER A 132 -25.57 -10.38 7.91
C SER A 132 -24.96 -9.15 7.27
N CYS A 133 -25.01 -9.13 5.94
CA CYS A 133 -24.63 -7.99 5.11
C CYS A 133 -25.40 -6.71 5.46
N ALA A 134 -26.68 -6.82 5.84
CA ALA A 134 -27.52 -5.66 6.14
C ALA A 134 -27.02 -4.86 7.37
N GLU A 135 -26.20 -5.48 8.21
CA GLU A 135 -25.61 -4.86 9.40
C GLU A 135 -24.23 -4.25 9.14
N LEU A 136 -23.67 -4.45 7.95
CA LEU A 136 -22.38 -3.90 7.54
C LEU A 136 -22.54 -2.67 6.66
N THR A 137 -21.68 -1.67 6.89
CA THR A 137 -21.58 -0.51 5.99
C THR A 137 -21.05 -0.95 4.63
N ASP A 138 -21.56 -0.35 3.56
CA ASP A 138 -21.18 -0.66 2.17
C ASP A 138 -21.40 -2.16 1.83
N CYS A 139 -22.43 -2.80 2.40
CA CYS A 139 -22.86 -4.16 2.06
C CYS A 139 -24.37 -4.18 1.72
N PRO A 140 -24.79 -4.65 0.52
CA PRO A 140 -23.97 -5.15 -0.57
C PRO A 140 -23.01 -4.09 -1.13
N ALA A 141 -21.91 -4.54 -1.73
CA ALA A 141 -20.82 -3.67 -2.17
C ALA A 141 -21.32 -2.59 -3.16
N PRO A 142 -21.24 -1.28 -2.84
CA PRO A 142 -21.72 -0.23 -3.75
C PRO A 142 -20.82 -0.05 -4.99
N ARG A 143 -19.61 -0.61 -4.97
CA ARG A 143 -18.60 -0.52 -6.02
C ARG A 143 -17.66 -1.73 -5.95
N ALA A 144 -17.04 -2.06 -7.07
CA ALA A 144 -16.02 -3.10 -7.12
C ALA A 144 -14.71 -2.60 -6.49
N GLY A 145 -13.98 -3.47 -5.81
CA GLY A 145 -12.70 -3.14 -5.20
C GLY A 145 -12.31 -4.13 -4.11
N PHE A 146 -11.33 -3.75 -3.29
CA PHE A 146 -10.75 -4.62 -2.28
C PHE A 146 -11.29 -4.33 -0.89
N ILE A 147 -11.53 -5.41 -0.15
CA ILE A 147 -11.63 -5.41 1.31
C ILE A 147 -10.22 -5.55 1.87
N THR A 148 -9.84 -4.62 2.76
CA THR A 148 -8.45 -4.48 3.23
C THR A 148 -8.38 -4.52 4.75
N LYS A 149 -7.21 -4.88 5.28
CA LYS A 149 -6.97 -4.93 6.72
C LYS A 149 -5.49 -4.72 7.02
N GLY A 150 -5.19 -3.95 8.06
CA GLY A 150 -3.87 -3.98 8.69
C GLY A 150 -3.64 -5.32 9.37
N ASP A 151 -2.46 -5.92 9.21
CA ASP A 151 -2.18 -7.25 9.72
C ASP A 151 -2.41 -7.37 11.24
N ALA A 152 -2.12 -6.30 11.99
CA ALA A 152 -2.33 -6.21 13.44
C ALA A 152 -3.72 -5.66 13.84
N ASN A 153 -4.52 -5.17 12.90
CA ASN A 153 -5.84 -4.61 13.21
C ASN A 153 -6.82 -5.72 13.63
N ALA A 154 -7.80 -5.41 14.47
CA ALA A 154 -8.83 -6.39 14.85
C ALA A 154 -9.85 -6.64 13.73
N GLN A 155 -10.14 -5.61 12.93
CA GLN A 155 -11.24 -5.61 11.96
C GLN A 155 -10.79 -5.08 10.60
N TYR A 156 -11.54 -5.40 9.55
CA TYR A 156 -11.37 -4.81 8.22
C TYR A 156 -11.48 -3.28 8.24
N ASP A 157 -10.80 -2.64 7.29
CA ASP A 157 -10.82 -1.18 7.16
C ASP A 157 -12.22 -0.63 6.85
N GLN A 158 -13.03 -1.45 6.18
CA GLN A 158 -14.43 -1.16 5.86
C GLN A 158 -15.36 -1.21 7.08
N VAL A 159 -14.94 -1.95 8.12
CA VAL A 159 -15.70 -2.11 9.37
C VAL A 159 -15.33 -1.01 10.36
N ASN A 160 -14.05 -0.77 10.56
CA ASN A 160 -13.56 0.18 11.57
C ASN A 160 -13.58 1.65 11.09
N GLY A 161 -13.98 1.91 9.84
CA GLY A 161 -14.10 3.25 9.27
C GLY A 161 -12.78 3.83 8.72
N ASN A 162 -11.70 3.05 8.68
CA ASN A 162 -10.42 3.49 8.09
C ASN A 162 -10.54 3.74 6.59
N ALA A 163 -11.35 2.94 5.89
CA ALA A 163 -11.57 3.11 4.46
C ALA A 163 -12.86 2.42 4.00
N PRO A 164 -13.60 3.01 3.04
CA PRO A 164 -14.61 2.26 2.30
C PRO A 164 -13.94 1.19 1.42
N ILE A 165 -14.72 0.42 0.65
CA ILE A 165 -14.18 -0.53 -0.34
C ILE A 165 -13.15 0.17 -1.23
N VAL A 166 -11.93 -0.39 -1.29
CA VAL A 166 -10.76 0.23 -1.94
C VAL A 166 -10.80 -0.08 -3.43
N THR A 167 -11.28 0.89 -4.21
CA THR A 167 -11.30 0.81 -5.67
C THR A 167 -9.89 0.87 -6.26
N THR A 168 -9.67 0.28 -7.43
CA THR A 168 -8.35 0.24 -8.09
C THR A 168 -7.76 1.62 -8.34
N ASP A 169 -8.58 2.64 -8.63
CA ASP A 169 -8.13 4.03 -8.83
C ASP A 169 -7.61 4.71 -7.56
N ARG A 170 -7.94 4.17 -6.37
CA ARG A 170 -7.43 4.66 -5.09
C ARG A 170 -6.12 4.01 -4.68
N ILE A 171 -5.73 2.92 -5.33
CA ILE A 171 -4.47 2.22 -5.08
C ILE A 171 -3.35 3.02 -5.74
N ARG A 172 -2.38 3.43 -4.92
CA ARG A 172 -1.22 4.23 -5.36
C ARG A 172 -0.05 3.35 -5.74
N SER A 173 0.18 2.29 -4.97
CA SER A 173 1.30 1.39 -5.17
C SER A 173 1.12 0.09 -4.39
N GLU A 174 1.89 -0.92 -4.74
CA GLU A 174 2.04 -2.18 -4.02
C GLU A 174 3.41 -2.23 -3.32
N ALA A 175 3.47 -2.77 -2.12
CA ALA A 175 4.69 -2.97 -1.37
C ALA A 175 5.37 -4.29 -1.76
N HIS A 176 6.68 -4.24 -2.03
CA HIS A 176 7.45 -5.43 -2.46
C HIS A 176 8.59 -5.79 -1.51
N VAL A 177 9.30 -4.80 -0.98
CA VAL A 177 10.49 -5.04 -0.16
C VAL A 177 10.46 -4.14 1.07
N LYS A 178 10.74 -4.69 2.24
CA LYS A 178 10.94 -3.92 3.47
C LYS A 178 12.42 -3.89 3.85
N ILE A 179 12.88 -2.74 4.31
CA ILE A 179 14.23 -2.54 4.83
C ILE A 179 14.08 -2.06 6.27
N PRO A 180 14.42 -2.90 7.25
CA PRO A 180 14.23 -2.57 8.66
C PRO A 180 14.96 -1.30 9.08
N LEU A 181 14.36 -0.54 10.01
CA LEU A 181 14.93 0.63 10.68
C LEU A 181 15.26 1.86 9.82
N LEU A 182 15.34 1.72 8.48
CA LEU A 182 15.71 2.84 7.59
C LEU A 182 14.64 3.93 7.52
N GLY A 183 13.38 3.59 7.78
CA GLY A 183 12.28 4.54 7.84
C GLY A 183 12.44 5.55 8.97
N HIS A 184 13.12 5.21 10.08
CA HIS A 184 13.37 6.15 11.18
C HIS A 184 14.11 7.41 10.73
N ILE A 185 15.00 7.33 9.74
CA ILE A 185 15.68 8.52 9.19
C ILE A 185 14.66 9.50 8.63
N ARG A 186 13.69 9.00 7.86
CA ARG A 186 12.63 9.83 7.29
C ARG A 186 11.73 10.39 8.39
N LEU A 187 11.30 9.56 9.33
CA LEU A 187 10.42 9.97 10.45
C LEU A 187 11.05 11.08 11.30
N LEU A 188 12.34 10.97 11.61
CA LEU A 188 13.11 11.99 12.32
C LEU A 188 13.16 13.33 11.57
N LEU A 189 13.27 13.30 10.24
CA LEU A 189 13.34 14.50 9.41
C LEU A 189 11.98 15.17 9.20
N THR A 190 10.88 14.39 9.25
CA THR A 190 9.51 14.89 9.02
C THR A 190 8.74 15.18 10.31
N GLY A 191 9.25 14.77 11.47
CA GLY A 191 8.62 15.01 12.78
C GLY A 191 7.43 14.08 13.07
N ALA A 192 7.45 12.86 12.52
CA ALA A 192 6.41 11.84 12.68
C ALA A 192 6.84 10.72 13.65
#